data_AF-A0A2J0L3W1-F1
#
_entry.id   AF-A0A2J0L3W1-F1
#
_cell.length_a   1.000
_cell.length_b   1.000
_cell.length_c   1.000
_cell.angle_alpha   90.00
_cell.angle_beta   90.00
_cell.angle_gamma   90.00
#
_symmetry.space_group_name_H-M   'P 1'
#
loop_
_entity.id
_entity.type
_entity.pdbx_description
1 polymer ?
#
loop_
_entity_poly.entity_id
_entity_poly.type
_entity_poly.pdbx_seq_one_letter_code
_entity_poly.pdbx_strand_id
1 'polypeptide(L)'
;MFLDPKQSRELIQTSPVIVLTTLNKEEKPNVATFAWVVSLSSEPTMLAMMVGKERYTFENIKTSQEFVVNIPSVDVLKKVYF
;
A
#
# COMPACT_ATOMS: atom_id res chain seq x y z
N MET A 1 -1.96 6.23 18.00
CA MET A 1 -0.64 6.89 17.95
C MET A 1 -0.42 7.31 16.51
N PHE A 2 -0.25 8.62 16.25
CA PHE A 2 0.12 9.09 14.92
C PHE A 2 1.65 9.11 14.84
N LEU A 3 2.21 8.51 13.80
CA LEU A 3 3.65 8.54 13.53
C LEU A 3 3.99 9.73 12.64
N ASP A 4 5.21 10.22 12.76
CA ASP A 4 5.75 11.18 11.79
C ASP A 4 5.94 10.48 10.43
N PRO A 5 5.61 11.12 9.28
CA PRO A 5 5.85 10.53 7.96
C PRO A 5 7.27 10.00 7.75
N LYS A 6 8.29 10.64 8.35
CA LYS A 6 9.69 10.19 8.30
C LYS A 6 9.89 8.81 8.90
N GLN A 7 9.07 8.43 9.88
CA GLN A 7 9.10 7.10 10.53
C GLN A 7 8.44 6.01 9.68
N SER A 8 7.68 6.35 8.64
CA SER A 8 7.05 5.35 7.75
C SER A 8 8.06 4.44 7.05
N ARG A 9 9.29 4.94 6.82
CA ARG A 9 10.39 4.14 6.28
C ARG A 9 10.69 2.92 7.15
N GLU A 10 10.68 3.07 8.47
CA GLU A 10 11.00 1.98 9.40
C GLU A 10 10.04 0.80 9.25
N LEU A 11 8.80 1.11 8.86
CA LEU A 11 7.75 0.13 8.62
C LEU A 11 7.87 -0.57 7.26
N ILE A 12 8.42 0.11 6.25
CA ILE A 12 8.46 -0.37 4.86
C ILE A 12 9.82 -0.96 4.47
N GLN A 13 10.91 -0.56 5.11
CA GLN A 13 12.28 -0.95 4.71
C GLN A 13 12.57 -2.45 4.85
N THR A 14 11.78 -3.17 5.65
CA THR A 14 11.84 -4.64 5.76
C THR A 14 11.03 -5.35 4.66
N SER A 15 10.43 -4.59 3.74
CA SER A 15 9.54 -5.06 2.66
C SER A 15 8.48 -6.03 3.17
N PRO A 16 7.61 -5.62 4.12
CA PRO A 16 6.53 -6.48 4.59
C PRO A 16 5.51 -6.73 3.47
N VAL A 17 4.69 -7.77 3.65
CA VAL A 17 3.44 -7.88 2.91
C VAL A 17 2.55 -6.71 3.33
N ILE A 18 2.03 -5.97 2.36
CA ILE A 18 1.13 -4.85 2.58
C ILE A 18 -0.26 -5.15 2.03
N VAL A 19 -1.25 -4.50 2.62
CA VAL A 19 -2.61 -4.42 2.11
C VAL A 19 -2.83 -3.01 1.58
N LEU A 20 -3.08 -2.88 0.28
CA LEU A 20 -3.36 -1.62 -0.37
C LEU A 20 -4.85 -1.39 -0.46
N THR A 21 -5.30 -0.23 0.00
CA THR A 21 -6.67 0.26 -0.16
C THR A 21 -6.70 1.38 -1.17
N THR A 22 -7.66 1.30 -2.09
CA THR A 22 -7.85 2.28 -3.17
C THR A 22 -9.34 2.56 -3.35
N LEU A 23 -9.65 3.72 -3.92
CA LEU A 23 -11.01 4.09 -4.33
C LEU A 23 -11.04 4.26 -5.85
N ASN A 24 -12.15 3.88 -6.47
CA ASN A 24 -12.42 4.27 -7.85
C ASN A 24 -13.04 5.69 -7.88
N LYS A 25 -13.40 6.18 -9.09
CA LYS A 25 -14.05 7.49 -9.26
C LYS A 25 -15.44 7.63 -8.62
N GLU A 26 -16.09 6.52 -8.29
CA GLU A 26 -17.40 6.46 -7.64
C GLU A 26 -17.25 6.20 -6.12
N GLU A 27 -16.06 6.41 -5.57
CA GLU A 27 -15.72 6.16 -4.15
C GLU A 27 -15.93 4.70 -3.72
N LYS A 28 -15.94 3.75 -4.66
CA LYS A 28 -16.03 2.33 -4.36
C LYS A 28 -14.68 1.80 -3.86
N PRO A 29 -14.62 1.20 -2.65
CA PRO A 29 -13.38 0.68 -2.09
C PRO A 29 -12.93 -0.61 -2.78
N ASN A 30 -11.61 -0.75 -2.87
CA ASN A 30 -10.92 -1.95 -3.32
C ASN A 30 -9.71 -2.23 -2.44
N VAL A 31 -9.48 -3.52 -2.17
CA VAL A 31 -8.39 -4.03 -1.31
C VAL A 31 -7.58 -5.05 -2.09
N ALA A 32 -6.25 -4.93 -2.07
CA ALA A 32 -5.36 -5.91 -2.67
C ALA A 32 -4.06 -6.06 -1.88
N THR A 33 -3.51 -7.28 -1.83
CA THR A 33 -2.27 -7.59 -1.12
C THR A 33 -1.07 -7.52 -2.06
N PHE A 34 0.04 -6.93 -1.59
CA PHE A 34 1.28 -6.83 -2.35
C PHE A 34 2.48 -7.19 -1.47
N ALA A 35 3.45 -7.90 -2.04
CA ALA A 35 4.74 -8.17 -1.39
C ALA A 35 5.86 -7.25 -1.89
N TRP A 36 5.67 -6.60 -3.04
CA TRP A 36 6.70 -5.79 -3.68
C TRP A 36 6.50 -4.30 -3.38
N VAL A 37 7.03 -3.89 -2.23
CA VAL A 37 7.09 -2.50 -1.76
C VAL A 37 8.49 -2.16 -1.27
N VAL A 38 8.94 -0.95 -1.57
CA VAL A 38 10.28 -0.46 -1.19
C VAL A 38 10.22 1.02 -0.79
N SER A 39 11.00 1.40 0.22
CA SER A 39 11.25 2.81 0.55
C SER A 39 12.23 3.41 -0.44
N LEU A 40 11.88 4.55 -1.05
CA LEU A 40 12.70 5.21 -2.06
C LEU A 40 13.50 6.40 -1.51
N SER A 41 12.90 7.16 -0.59
CA SER A 41 13.52 8.36 -0.02
C SER A 41 12.99 8.62 1.37
N SER A 42 13.85 9.15 2.25
CA SER A 42 13.46 9.62 3.59
C SER A 42 12.92 11.04 3.54
N GLU A 43 13.48 11.91 2.70
CA GLU A 43 13.15 13.33 2.62
C GLU A 43 13.26 13.82 1.16
N PRO A 44 12.13 14.07 0.46
CA PRO A 44 10.76 13.81 0.90
C PRO A 44 10.52 12.30 1.09
N THR A 45 9.61 11.95 2.01
CA THR A 45 9.24 10.55 2.26
C THR A 45 8.58 9.97 1.02
N MET A 46 9.20 8.94 0.43
CA MET A 46 8.69 8.28 -0.78
C MET A 46 8.84 6.76 -0.67
N LEU A 47 7.90 6.07 -1.31
CA LEU A 47 7.94 4.62 -1.53
C LEU A 47 7.56 4.31 -2.97
N ALA A 48 7.90 3.10 -3.41
CA ALA A 48 7.41 2.54 -4.65
C ALA A 48 6.83 1.14 -4.42
N MET A 49 5.91 0.77 -5.31
CA MET A 49 5.32 -0.54 -5.38
C MET A 49 5.11 -0.94 -6.84
N MET A 50 5.09 -2.24 -7.10
CA MET A 50 4.88 -2.79 -8.42
C MET A 50 3.44 -3.28 -8.55
N VAL A 51 2.67 -2.66 -9.44
CA VAL A 51 1.26 -3.00 -9.68
C VAL A 51 1.09 -3.44 -11.14
N GLY A 52 0.57 -4.66 -11.34
CA GLY A 52 0.23 -5.16 -12.68
C GLY A 52 -0.88 -4.32 -13.31
N LYS A 53 -0.76 -4.03 -14.61
CA LYS A 53 -1.70 -3.17 -15.36
C LYS A 53 -3.10 -3.78 -15.47
N GLU A 54 -3.20 -5.09 -15.33
CA GLU A 54 -4.44 -5.87 -15.34
C GLU A 54 -5.23 -5.75 -14.03
N ARG A 55 -4.64 -5.23 -12.95
CA ARG A 55 -5.28 -5.13 -11.64
C ARG A 55 -6.21 -3.93 -11.57
N TYR A 56 -7.38 -4.12 -10.97
CA TYR A 56 -8.31 -3.03 -10.66
C TYR A 56 -7.64 -1.90 -9.85
N THR A 57 -6.75 -2.27 -8.94
CA THR A 57 -5.90 -1.36 -8.17
C THR A 57 -5.10 -0.38 -9.05
N PHE A 58 -4.59 -0.83 -10.21
CA PHE A 58 -3.81 0.04 -11.11
C PHE A 58 -4.68 1.16 -11.69
N GLU A 59 -5.86 0.81 -12.20
CA GLU A 59 -6.80 1.81 -12.73
C GLU A 59 -7.30 2.76 -11.65
N ASN A 60 -7.56 2.27 -10.44
CA ASN A 60 -7.93 3.12 -9.30
C ASN A 60 -6.82 4.14 -8.98
N ILE A 61 -5.57 3.71 -8.83
CA ILE A 61 -4.44 4.61 -8.54
C ILE A 61 -4.23 5.60 -9.68
N LYS A 62 -4.28 5.12 -10.93
CA LYS A 62 -4.10 5.96 -12.11
C LYS A 62 -5.16 7.06 -12.19
N THR A 63 -6.40 6.78 -11.80
CA THR A 63 -7.51 7.75 -11.90
C THR A 63 -7.65 8.65 -10.68
N SER A 64 -7.47 8.12 -9.46
CA SER A 64 -7.60 8.87 -8.20
C SER A 64 -6.32 9.58 -7.79
N GLN A 65 -5.15 9.10 -8.23
CA GLN A 65 -3.83 9.52 -7.74
C GLN A 65 -3.64 9.29 -6.22
N GLU A 66 -4.46 8.43 -5.61
CA GLU A 66 -4.47 8.19 -4.17
C GLU A 66 -4.47 6.69 -3.85
N PHE A 67 -3.84 6.35 -2.74
CA PHE A 67 -3.86 5.02 -2.13
C PHE A 67 -3.45 5.09 -0.67
N VAL A 68 -3.76 4.05 0.10
CA VAL A 68 -3.27 3.88 1.46
C VAL A 68 -2.60 2.51 1.60
N VAL A 69 -1.41 2.51 2.19
CA VAL A 69 -0.63 1.32 2.53
C VAL A 69 -0.96 0.92 3.97
N ASN A 70 -1.46 -0.30 4.14
CA ASN A 70 -1.77 -0.88 5.45
C ASN A 70 -0.82 -2.04 5.71
N ILE A 71 -0.29 -2.13 6.93
CA ILE A 71 0.59 -3.23 7.35
C ILE A 71 -0.24 -4.17 8.23
N PRO A 72 -0.60 -5.37 7.73
CA PRO A 72 -1.43 -6.29 8.48
C PRO A 72 -0.67 -6.89 9.67
N SER A 73 -1.37 -7.12 10.79
CA SER A 73 -0.86 -7.96 11.86
C SER A 73 -1.01 -9.44 11.52
N VAL A 74 -0.30 -10.29 12.27
CA VAL A 74 -0.42 -11.76 12.15
C VAL A 74 -1.83 -12.28 12.44
N ASP A 75 -2.65 -11.54 13.20
CA ASP A 75 -4.01 -11.95 13.58
C ASP A 75 -4.96 -12.05 12.38
N VAL A 76 -4.68 -11.28 11.32
CA VAL A 76 -5.46 -11.26 10.09
C VAL A 76 -4.77 -12.02 8.95
N LEU A 77 -3.71 -12.78 9.23
CA LEU A 77 -2.91 -13.48 8.21
C LEU A 77 -3.79 -14.30 7.26
N LYS A 78 -4.76 -15.07 7.78
CA LYS A 78 -5.68 -15.88 6.97
C LYS A 78 -6.57 -15.08 6.02
N LYS A 79 -6.75 -13.76 6.25
CA LYS A 79 -7.54 -12.88 5.37
C LYS A 79 -6.70 -12.24 4.27
N VAL A 80 -5.38 -12.15 4.48
CA VAL A 80 -4.43 -11.54 3.55
C VAL A 80 -3.58 -12.56 2.81
N TYR A 81 -3.60 -13.81 3.27
CA TYR A 81 -2.96 -14.97 2.66
C TYR A 81 -4.03 -15.74 1.87
N PHE A 82 -3.75 -15.99 0.58
CA PHE A 82 -4.65 -16.71 -0.34
C PHE A 82 -4.77 -18.19 0.00
#